data_AF-A0A9E0LYA3-F1
#
_entry.id   AF-A0A9E0LYA3-F1
#
_cell.length_a   1.000
_cell.length_b   1.000
_cell.length_c   1.000
_cell.angle_alpha   90.00
_cell.angle_beta   90.00
_cell.angle_gamma   90.00
#
_symmetry.space_group_name_H-M   'P 1'
#
loop_
_entity.id
_entity.type
_entity.pdbx_description
1 polymer ?
#
loop_
_entity_poly.entity_id
_entity_poly.type
_entity_poly.pdbx_seq_one_letter_code
_entity_poly.pdbx_strand_id
1 'polypeptide(L)'
;MDICYLGFVKLSFCLLGVIFSFLTAKHMVDVHGAGMFPKEHSRKEIFHDYILNFFGTLLGWISLYYIIFYRISGMGNELKLIDLFLVLVAYVGVTGYLPHLIVNKGLKP
;
A
#
# COMPACT_ATOMS: atom_id res chain seq x y z
N MET A 1 23.24 4.05 -16.80
CA MET A 1 22.95 3.96 -15.36
C MET A 1 23.65 2.72 -14.86
N ASP A 2 24.62 2.86 -13.94
CA ASP A 2 25.41 1.71 -13.47
C ASP A 2 24.53 0.69 -12.76
N ILE A 3 24.83 -0.59 -12.94
CA ILE A 3 24.09 -1.71 -12.33
C ILE A 3 24.04 -1.55 -10.80
N CYS A 4 25.13 -1.08 -10.19
CA CYS A 4 25.21 -0.80 -8.76
C CYS A 4 24.26 0.33 -8.33
N TYR A 5 24.12 1.38 -9.15
CA TYR A 5 23.22 2.50 -8.86
C TYR A 5 21.75 2.08 -8.96
N LEU A 6 21.38 1.33 -10.00
CA LEU A 6 20.02 0.81 -10.16
C LEU A 6 19.65 -0.15 -9.01
N GLY A 7 20.58 -0.99 -8.57
CA GLY A 7 20.41 -1.87 -7.42
C GLY A 7 20.15 -1.08 -6.13
N PHE A 8 20.95 -0.03 -5.88
CA PHE A 8 20.78 0.84 -4.72
C PHE A 8 19.42 1.56 -4.72
N VAL A 9 18.97 2.08 -5.86
CA VAL A 9 17.66 2.74 -5.99
C VAL A 9 16.52 1.77 -5.70
N LYS A 10 16.56 0.56 -6.27
CA LYS A 10 15.55 -0.49 -6.02
C LYS A 10 15.49 -0.88 -4.54
N LEU A 11 16.64 -1.09 -3.91
CA LEU A 11 16.71 -1.42 -2.48
C LEU A 11 16.16 -0.28 -1.61
N SER A 12 16.56 0.95 -1.89
CA SER A 12 16.08 2.14 -1.16
C SER A 12 14.57 2.29 -1.31
N PHE A 13 14.03 2.06 -2.50
CA PHE A 13 12.59 2.08 -2.75
C PHE A 13 11.85 1.05 -1.92
N CYS A 14 12.34 -0.20 -1.86
CA CYS A 14 11.75 -1.25 -1.04
C CYS A 14 11.79 -0.91 0.46
N LEU A 15 12.92 -0.39 0.95
CA LEU A 15 13.06 0.02 2.36
C LEU A 15 12.09 1.14 2.71
N LEU A 16 11.99 2.17 1.86
CA LEU A 16 11.02 3.24 2.03
C LEU A 16 9.59 2.70 2.02
N GLY A 17 9.25 1.82 1.07
CA GLY A 17 7.93 1.20 1.01
C GLY A 17 7.55 0.46 2.28
N VAL A 18 8.49 -0.29 2.89
CA VAL A 18 8.26 -0.96 4.18
C VAL A 18 8.08 0.06 5.31
N ILE A 19 8.95 1.07 5.41
CA ILE A 19 8.85 2.12 6.44
C ILE A 19 7.52 2.86 6.34
N PHE A 20 7.15 3.32 5.15
CA PHE A 20 5.88 4.00 4.91
C PHE A 20 4.69 3.09 5.16
N SER A 21 4.78 1.78 4.89
CA SER A 21 3.70 0.84 5.24
C SER A 21 3.45 0.78 6.74
N PHE A 22 4.50 0.78 7.58
CA PHE A 22 4.35 0.85 9.03
C PHE A 22 3.79 2.20 9.49
N LEU A 23 4.25 3.31 8.90
CA LEU A 23 3.78 4.66 9.23
C LEU A 23 2.31 4.85 8.87
N THR A 24 1.89 4.44 7.67
CA THR A 24 0.51 4.51 7.21
C THR A 24 -0.39 3.59 8.05
N ALA A 25 0.05 2.37 8.38
CA ALA A 25 -0.69 1.48 9.26
C ALA A 25 -0.93 2.08 10.64
N LYS A 26 0.11 2.69 11.23
CA LYS A 26 -0.01 3.41 12.50
C LYS A 26 -0.94 4.61 12.37
N HIS A 27 -0.75 5.45 11.36
CA HIS A 27 -1.56 6.64 11.14
C HIS A 27 -3.05 6.31 10.97
N MET A 28 -3.37 5.25 10.23
CA MET A 28 -4.77 4.83 10.04
C MET A 28 -5.40 4.32 11.32
N VAL A 29 -4.66 3.56 12.14
CA VAL A 29 -5.11 3.14 13.48
C VAL A 29 -5.28 4.34 14.41
N ASP A 30 -4.37 5.32 14.38
CA ASP A 30 -4.47 6.51 15.21
C ASP A 30 -5.67 7.40 14.81
N VAL A 31 -5.89 7.61 13.50
CA VAL A 31 -6.98 8.45 12.97
C VAL A 31 -8.35 7.77 13.14
N HIS A 32 -8.46 6.47 12.84
CA HIS A 32 -9.74 5.75 12.86
C HIS A 32 -10.05 5.13 14.23
N GLY A 33 -9.02 4.76 14.99
CA GLY A 33 -9.16 4.20 16.34
C GLY A 33 -9.37 5.25 17.43
N ALA A 34 -8.90 6.50 17.25
CA ALA A 34 -9.08 7.55 18.25
C ALA A 34 -10.31 8.46 18.02
N GLY A 35 -10.97 8.39 16.85
CA GLY A 35 -11.78 9.53 16.38
C GLY A 35 -13.25 9.31 16.04
N MET A 36 -13.72 8.10 15.69
CA MET A 36 -15.02 8.01 14.99
C MET A 36 -16.11 7.17 15.67
N PHE A 37 -15.79 6.21 16.54
CA PHE A 37 -16.79 5.46 17.29
C PHE A 37 -16.26 5.09 18.69
N PRO A 38 -16.90 5.52 19.79
CA PRO A 38 -16.47 5.20 21.16
C PRO A 38 -16.92 3.78 21.56
N LYS A 39 -16.73 2.80 20.67
CA LYS A 39 -16.83 1.40 21.04
C LYS A 39 -15.44 0.95 21.44
N GLU A 40 -15.34 0.31 22.60
CA GLU A 40 -14.11 -0.32 23.08
C GLU A 40 -13.61 -1.32 22.02
N HIS A 41 -12.80 -0.85 21.07
CA HIS A 41 -12.16 -1.72 20.12
C HIS A 41 -11.24 -2.64 20.89
N SER A 42 -11.48 -3.94 20.77
CA SER A 42 -10.62 -4.92 21.42
C SER A 42 -9.19 -4.76 20.89
N ARG A 43 -8.17 -4.98 21.73
CA ARG A 43 -6.76 -4.99 21.27
C ARG A 43 -6.56 -5.88 20.03
N LYS A 44 -7.39 -6.92 19.87
CA LYS A 44 -7.39 -7.80 18.70
C LYS A 44 -7.83 -7.10 17.43
N GLU A 45 -8.84 -6.23 17.49
CA GLU A 45 -9.35 -5.48 16.34
C GLU A 45 -8.37 -4.40 15.91
N ILE A 46 -7.78 -3.68 16.87
CA ILE A 46 -6.71 -2.70 16.62
C ILE A 46 -5.53 -3.37 15.91
N PHE A 47 -5.13 -4.55 16.38
CA PHE A 47 -4.05 -5.32 15.78
C PHE A 47 -4.41 -5.84 14.38
N HIS A 48 -5.66 -6.29 14.18
CA HIS A 48 -6.14 -6.72 12.87
C HIS A 48 -6.12 -5.56 11.87
N ASP A 49 -6.62 -4.38 12.26
CA ASP A 49 -6.61 -3.19 11.43
C ASP A 49 -5.19 -2.75 11.11
N TYR A 50 -4.28 -2.77 12.10
CA TYR A 50 -2.86 -2.48 11.86
C TYR A 50 -2.26 -3.39 10.79
N ILE A 51 -2.49 -4.70 10.90
CA ILE A 51 -2.01 -5.71 9.95
C ILE A 51 -2.61 -5.47 8.56
N LEU A 52 -3.92 -5.26 8.47
CA LEU A 52 -4.62 -5.07 7.21
C LEU A 52 -4.16 -3.79 6.52
N ASN A 53 -3.93 -2.72 7.30
CA ASN A 53 -3.38 -1.47 6.79
C ASN A 53 -1.93 -1.61 6.31
N PHE A 54 -1.11 -2.34 7.07
CA PHE A 54 0.28 -2.60 6.69
C PHE A 54 0.36 -3.37 5.38
N PHE A 55 -0.36 -4.49 5.25
CA PHE A 55 -0.32 -5.32 4.04
C PHE A 55 -0.96 -4.63 2.84
N GLY A 56 -2.05 -3.87 3.03
CA GLY A 56 -2.65 -3.08 1.94
C GLY A 56 -1.70 -2.01 1.41
N THR A 57 -0.98 -1.32 2.31
CA THR A 57 0.01 -0.32 1.92
C THR A 57 1.22 -0.96 1.25
N LEU A 58 1.71 -2.07 1.80
CA LEU A 58 2.83 -2.83 1.26
C LEU A 58 2.53 -3.34 -0.16
N LEU A 59 1.32 -3.85 -0.39
CA LEU A 59 0.87 -4.27 -1.71
C LEU A 59 0.88 -3.11 -2.71
N GLY A 60 0.43 -1.92 -2.29
CA GLY A 60 0.52 -0.71 -3.10
C GLY A 60 1.96 -0.35 -3.50
N TRP A 61 2.89 -0.40 -2.55
CA TRP A 61 4.31 -0.17 -2.82
C TRP A 61 4.93 -1.23 -3.74
N ILE A 62 4.55 -2.50 -3.61
CA ILE A 62 4.98 -3.58 -4.51
C ILE A 62 4.45 -3.34 -5.93
N SER A 63 3.17 -2.97 -6.06
CA SER A 63 2.59 -2.62 -7.37
C SER A 63 3.29 -1.41 -8.00
N LEU A 64 3.59 -0.37 -7.21
CA LEU A 64 4.32 0.79 -7.69
C LEU A 64 5.75 0.45 -8.10
N TYR A 65 6.45 -0.38 -7.33
CA TYR A 65 7.78 -0.90 -7.67
C TYR A 65 7.76 -1.65 -9.02
N TYR A 66 6.78 -2.54 -9.20
CA TYR A 66 6.62 -3.28 -10.44
C TYR A 66 6.38 -2.34 -11.64
N ILE A 67 5.49 -1.35 -11.48
CA ILE A 67 5.23 -0.36 -12.53
C ILE A 67 6.50 0.38 -12.91
N ILE A 68 7.20 0.97 -11.94
CA ILE A 68 8.37 1.83 -12.17
C ILE A 68 9.52 1.06 -12.82
N PHE A 69 9.87 -0.11 -12.27
CA PHE A 69 11.12 -0.79 -12.63
C PHE A 69 10.97 -1.88 -13.70
N TYR A 70 9.76 -2.37 -13.96
CA TYR A 70 9.53 -3.49 -14.88
C TYR A 70 8.53 -3.15 -15.97
N ARG A 71 7.54 -2.28 -15.70
CA ARG A 71 6.50 -1.97 -16.68
C ARG A 71 6.80 -0.74 -17.53
N ILE A 72 7.14 0.40 -16.92
CA ILE A 72 7.44 1.65 -17.65
C ILE A 72 8.63 1.46 -18.60
N SER A 73 9.65 0.70 -18.19
CA SER A 73 10.81 0.40 -19.03
C SER A 73 10.52 -0.53 -20.22
N GLY A 74 9.35 -1.18 -20.25
CA GLY A 74 8.92 -2.10 -21.31
C GLY A 74 7.61 -1.71 -21.99
N MET A 75 7.09 -0.49 -21.74
CA MET A 75 5.89 0.01 -22.40
C MET A 75 6.21 0.40 -23.84
N GLY A 76 5.79 -0.45 -24.78
CA GLY A 76 5.36 0.05 -26.10
C GLY A 76 4.05 0.85 -25.97
N ASN A 77 3.52 1.36 -27.08
CA ASN A 77 2.30 2.18 -27.13
C ASN A 77 1.00 1.47 -26.70
N GLU A 78 1.05 0.22 -26.24
CA GLU A 78 -0.12 -0.57 -25.85
C GLU A 78 -0.33 -0.57 -24.33
N LEU A 79 -1.24 0.29 -23.88
CA LEU A 79 -1.77 0.26 -22.52
C LEU A 79 -2.73 -0.91 -22.35
N LYS A 80 -2.43 -1.83 -21.43
CA LYS A 80 -3.32 -2.95 -21.10
C LYS A 80 -4.19 -2.61 -19.90
N LEU A 81 -5.37 -3.22 -19.82
CA LEU A 81 -6.31 -3.03 -18.71
C LEU A 81 -5.70 -3.45 -17.34
N ILE A 82 -4.76 -4.40 -17.36
CA ILE A 82 -3.98 -4.79 -16.18
C ILE A 82 -3.04 -3.68 -15.68
N ASP A 83 -2.54 -2.82 -16.57
CA ASP A 83 -1.69 -1.69 -16.20
C ASP A 83 -2.51 -0.64 -15.44
N LEU A 84 -3.76 -0.41 -15.86
CA LEU A 84 -4.71 0.43 -15.13
C LEU A 84 -5.02 -0.15 -13.74
N PHE A 85 -5.25 -1.46 -13.64
CA PHE A 85 -5.49 -2.12 -12.36
C PHE A 85 -4.29 -1.98 -11.41
N LEU A 86 -3.06 -2.20 -11.91
CA LEU A 86 -1.85 -2.03 -11.13
C LEU A 86 -1.67 -0.58 -10.63
N VAL A 87 -1.98 0.41 -11.48
CA VAL A 87 -1.94 1.84 -11.08
C VAL A 87 -2.97 2.14 -10.00
N LEU A 88 -4.18 1.59 -10.12
CA LEU A 88 -5.22 1.76 -9.09
C LEU A 88 -4.82 1.10 -7.77
N VAL A 89 -4.28 -0.12 -7.79
CA VAL A 89 -3.79 -0.80 -6.59
C VAL A 89 -2.62 -0.04 -5.97
N ALA A 90 -1.68 0.45 -6.79
CA ALA A 90 -0.57 1.28 -6.31
C ALA A 90 -1.09 2.56 -5.64
N TYR A 91 -2.02 3.27 -6.30
CA TYR A 91 -2.59 4.51 -5.78
C TYR A 91 -3.34 4.28 -4.47
N VAL A 92 -4.29 3.35 -4.45
CA VAL A 92 -5.16 3.09 -3.31
C VAL A 92 -4.39 2.42 -2.16
N GLY A 93 -3.38 1.60 -2.46
CA GLY A 93 -2.51 0.97 -1.48
C GLY A 93 -1.54 1.96 -0.83
N VAL A 94 -0.74 2.71 -1.60
CA VAL A 94 0.27 3.65 -1.06
C VAL A 94 -0.37 4.74 -0.20
N THR A 95 -1.57 5.18 -0.56
CA THR A 95 -2.34 6.18 0.21
C THR A 95 -3.00 5.62 1.47
N GLY A 96 -2.99 4.30 1.66
CA GLY A 96 -3.66 3.64 2.78
C GLY A 96 -5.19 3.64 2.68
N TYR A 97 -5.77 3.96 1.53
CA TYR A 97 -7.22 3.91 1.31
C TYR A 97 -7.75 2.49 1.01
N LEU A 98 -6.89 1.56 0.57
CA LEU A 98 -7.28 0.16 0.26
C LEU A 98 -7.87 -0.57 1.48
N PRO A 99 -7.20 -0.55 2.64
CA PRO A 99 -7.71 -1.14 3.87
C PRO A 99 -9.03 -0.49 4.32
N HIS A 100 -9.09 0.85 4.26
CA HIS A 100 -10.27 1.62 4.64
C HIS A 100 -11.48 1.25 3.76
N LEU A 101 -11.29 1.08 2.45
CA LEU A 101 -12.35 0.63 1.54
C LEU A 101 -12.82 -0.79 1.86
N ILE A 102 -11.91 -1.71 2.21
CA ILE A 102 -12.24 -3.09 2.56
C ILE A 102 -13.06 -3.13 3.87
N VAL A 103 -12.63 -2.40 4.90
CA VAL A 103 -13.24 -2.43 6.23
C VAL A 103 -14.55 -1.64 6.29
N ASN A 104 -14.60 -0.42 5.73
CA ASN A 104 -15.78 0.45 5.85
C ASN A 104 -16.84 0.26 4.77
N LYS A 105 -16.49 -0.23 3.56
CA LYS A 105 -17.48 -0.50 2.50
C LYS A 105 -17.95 -1.94 2.43
N GLY A 106 -17.65 -2.75 3.45
CA GLY A 106 -18.36 -4.01 3.67
C GLY A 106 -17.87 -5.20 2.85
N LEU A 107 -16.57 -5.31 2.58
CA LEU A 107 -15.96 -6.62 2.32
C LEU A 107 -15.67 -7.31 3.66
N LYS A 108 -16.71 -7.43 4.50
CA LYS A 108 -16.70 -8.39 5.61
C LYS A 108 -17.09 -9.75 5.03
N PRO A 109 -16.29 -10.81 5.19
CA PRO A 109 -16.80 -12.16 5.05
C PRO A 109 -17.92 -12.42 6.07
#